data_AF-M3K3T8-F1
#
_entry.id   AF-M3K3T8-F1
#
_cell.length_a   1.000
_cell.length_b   1.000
_cell.length_c   1.000
_cell.angle_alpha   90.00
_cell.angle_beta   90.00
_cell.angle_gamma   90.00
#
_symmetry.space_group_name_H-M   'P 1'
#
loop_
_entity.id
_entity.type
_entity.pdbx_description
1 polymer ?
#
loop_
_entity_poly.entity_id
_entity_poly.type
_entity_poly.pdbx_seq_one_letter_code
_entity_poly.pdbx_strand_id
1 'polypeptide(L)'
;MIIAAAGAISIISGNLHIVASSMLIPFGVMLYTTVGGLKATFLTDFIHTTVLLIVLCYLNTAVLTSEQVGGLSGLWEKLVEVSSTKYIEGNFDGSVITGKSKGALIFGLILTCGNFGLTVMDSSFWQKTFSATPRATVPSYFLTSVLIFSNVWPMGAIVGSASHFLEDNPSFPTYPRKMNDYEVGSGFVVPYVIKAVLGNGGLGALLLIIYLAVTSTLSAQMVSVSSLVSFDIYKKYINPNAHNKSMITVSHVSCVVYCFFISAFSIMLHYVGVNMTWYGYFIPMIICPGVIPLILTVTWDRQTYYAALSAPIIGMCAGLAAWIGTAKHYYGAINITTLGEQLPALFASLTALLLPGVVSVIVSLVYPSKFDWKQLQTADLLVKDDGESTDVTPQVSDPKEKGEDIDVNVGSEESLNSGNLEKQQQQLAPGQLSEKEMDFWIKVATGGAIFVLLITWVIWPMSLYRDWVFTASYFK
;
A
#
# COMPACT_ATOMS: atom_id res chain seq x y z
N MET A 1 -9.36 5.22 2.68
CA MET A 1 -8.84 5.08 4.07
C MET A 1 -9.50 6.03 5.06
N ILE A 2 -9.67 7.33 4.76
CA ILE A 2 -10.32 8.30 5.66
C ILE A 2 -11.68 7.79 6.14
N ILE A 3 -12.57 7.37 5.24
CA ILE A 3 -13.91 6.89 5.61
C ILE A 3 -13.88 5.65 6.51
N ALA A 4 -12.99 4.69 6.22
CA ALA A 4 -12.83 3.48 7.03
C ALA A 4 -12.29 3.83 8.44
N ALA A 5 -11.30 4.71 8.51
CA ALA A 5 -10.75 5.23 9.75
C ALA A 5 -11.81 6.00 10.55
N ALA A 6 -12.58 6.86 9.89
CA ALA A 6 -13.64 7.64 10.50
C ALA A 6 -14.74 6.73 11.07
N GLY A 7 -15.13 5.66 10.37
CA GLY A 7 -16.06 4.65 10.89
C GLY A 7 -15.51 3.92 12.12
N ALA A 8 -14.25 3.49 12.08
CA ALA A 8 -13.61 2.83 13.22
C ALA A 8 -13.42 3.78 14.41
N ILE A 9 -13.00 5.01 14.19
CA ILE A 9 -12.88 6.05 15.22
C ILE A 9 -14.26 6.36 15.81
N SER A 10 -15.30 6.46 14.97
CA SER A 10 -16.67 6.69 15.42
C SER A 10 -17.10 5.63 16.42
N ILE A 11 -16.95 4.34 16.08
CA ILE A 11 -17.40 3.26 16.96
C ILE A 11 -16.53 3.12 18.21
N ILE A 12 -15.22 3.37 18.11
CA ILE A 12 -14.29 3.29 19.26
C ILE A 12 -14.52 4.46 20.23
N SER A 13 -14.77 5.66 19.72
CA SER A 13 -14.93 6.89 20.52
C SER A 13 -16.37 7.18 20.95
N GLY A 14 -17.24 6.17 21.00
CA GLY A 14 -18.60 6.32 21.52
C GLY A 14 -19.54 7.09 20.58
N ASN A 15 -19.50 6.76 19.29
CA ASN A 15 -20.30 7.35 18.20
C ASN A 15 -19.94 8.81 17.87
N LEU A 16 -18.65 9.13 17.84
CA LEU A 16 -18.19 10.40 17.26
C LEU A 16 -18.73 10.53 15.82
N HIS A 17 -19.26 11.70 15.48
CA HIS A 17 -19.88 11.91 14.18
C HIS A 17 -18.88 11.67 13.03
N ILE A 18 -19.20 10.77 12.10
CA ILE A 18 -18.27 10.32 11.03
C ILE A 18 -17.78 11.49 10.17
N VAL A 19 -18.62 12.49 9.93
CA VAL A 19 -18.23 13.72 9.20
C VAL A 19 -17.13 14.48 9.96
N ALA A 20 -17.24 14.62 11.28
CA ALA A 20 -16.23 15.31 12.08
C ALA A 20 -14.90 14.57 12.02
N SER A 21 -14.91 13.25 12.19
CA SER A 21 -13.71 12.42 12.03
C SER A 21 -13.12 12.52 10.63
N SER A 22 -13.96 12.52 9.60
CA SER A 22 -13.54 12.62 8.18
C SER A 22 -12.88 13.95 7.85
N MET A 23 -13.18 15.02 8.59
CA MET A 23 -12.54 16.34 8.43
C MET A 23 -11.31 16.52 9.32
N LEU A 24 -11.36 16.07 10.58
CA LEU A 24 -10.28 16.25 11.55
C LEU A 24 -9.02 15.50 11.14
N ILE A 25 -9.16 14.30 10.59
CA ILE A 25 -8.01 13.46 10.20
C ILE A 25 -7.19 14.15 9.10
N PRO A 26 -7.73 14.52 7.91
CA PRO A 26 -6.95 15.22 6.89
C PRO A 26 -6.42 16.58 7.38
N PHE A 27 -7.21 17.30 8.17
CA PHE A 27 -6.81 18.61 8.68
C PHE A 27 -5.55 18.54 9.56
N GLY A 28 -5.51 17.61 10.52
CA GLY A 28 -4.33 17.40 11.36
C GLY A 28 -3.09 17.03 10.56
N VAL A 29 -3.26 16.22 9.51
CA VAL A 29 -2.17 15.80 8.62
C VAL A 29 -1.64 16.96 7.78
N MET A 30 -2.54 17.78 7.24
CA MET A 30 -2.19 18.92 6.41
C MET A 30 -1.27 19.90 7.15
N LEU A 31 -1.54 20.17 8.44
CA LEU A 31 -0.76 21.11 9.24
C LEU A 31 0.73 20.73 9.34
N TYR A 32 1.06 19.46 9.64
CA TYR A 32 2.45 19.06 9.76
C TYR A 32 3.11 18.74 8.41
N THR A 33 2.33 18.26 7.44
CA THR A 33 2.85 17.87 6.12
C THR A 33 3.28 19.09 5.31
N THR A 34 2.51 20.18 5.37
CA THR A 34 2.84 21.45 4.70
C THR A 34 4.11 22.10 5.27
N VAL A 35 4.39 21.92 6.57
CA VAL A 35 5.59 22.49 7.20
C VAL A 35 6.82 21.58 7.04
N GLY A 36 6.64 20.27 7.21
CA GLY A 36 7.76 19.34 7.33
C GLY A 36 8.28 18.75 6.00
N GLY A 37 7.48 18.79 4.94
CA GLY A 37 7.85 18.24 3.63
C GLY A 37 8.22 16.75 3.65
N LEU A 38 8.97 16.30 2.64
CA LEU A 38 9.28 14.88 2.43
C LEU A 38 10.13 14.28 3.57
N LYS A 39 11.13 15.02 4.08
CA LYS A 39 12.01 14.53 5.16
C LYS A 39 11.26 14.28 6.48
N ALA A 40 10.42 15.21 6.90
CA ALA A 40 9.62 15.02 8.12
C ALA A 40 8.61 13.87 7.95
N THR A 41 8.04 13.74 6.75
CA THR A 41 7.12 12.64 6.42
C THR A 41 7.82 11.28 6.58
N PHE A 42 9.06 11.12 6.10
CA PHE A 42 9.81 9.88 6.30
C PHE A 42 10.06 9.54 7.77
N LEU A 43 10.50 10.52 8.57
CA LEU A 43 10.82 10.28 9.99
C LEU A 43 9.56 9.95 10.80
N THR A 44 8.47 10.67 10.55
CA THR A 44 7.18 10.42 11.20
C THR A 44 6.61 9.06 10.80
N ASP A 45 6.68 8.70 9.51
CA ASP A 45 6.26 7.38 9.04
C ASP A 45 7.01 6.23 9.73
N PHE A 46 8.33 6.38 9.93
CA PHE A 46 9.15 5.39 10.63
C PHE A 46 8.70 5.22 12.10
N ILE A 47 8.50 6.34 12.81
CA ILE A 47 8.05 6.32 14.21
C ILE A 47 6.62 5.76 14.31
N HIS A 48 5.70 6.22 13.46
CA HIS A 48 4.32 5.75 13.42
C HIS A 48 4.25 4.24 13.19
N THR A 49 5.01 3.73 12.22
CA THR A 49 5.06 2.31 11.89
C THR A 49 5.66 1.50 13.04
N THR A 50 6.73 1.99 13.67
CA THR A 50 7.39 1.31 14.79
C THR A 50 6.44 1.15 15.98
N VAL A 51 5.78 2.23 16.40
CA VAL A 51 4.80 2.18 17.50
C VAL A 51 3.62 1.28 17.14
N LEU A 52 3.11 1.41 15.92
CA LEU A 52 2.01 0.59 15.41
C LEU A 52 2.31 -0.90 15.48
N LEU A 53 3.51 -1.33 15.06
CA LEU A 53 3.91 -2.73 15.07
C LEU A 53 3.99 -3.29 16.51
N ILE A 54 4.56 -2.52 17.45
CA ILE A 54 4.65 -2.93 18.86
C ILE A 54 3.25 -3.14 19.43
N VAL A 55 2.34 -2.19 19.21
CA VAL A 55 0.97 -2.26 19.72
C VAL A 55 0.20 -3.41 19.06
N LEU A 56 0.40 -3.68 17.77
CA LEU A 56 -0.22 -4.81 17.09
C LEU A 56 0.26 -6.15 17.64
N CYS A 57 1.56 -6.31 17.89
CA CYS A 57 2.10 -7.50 18.54
C CYS A 57 1.48 -7.71 19.92
N TYR A 58 1.35 -6.63 20.71
CA TYR A 58 0.69 -6.66 22.01
C TYR A 58 -0.78 -7.09 21.88
N LEU A 59 -1.58 -6.43 21.03
CA LEU A 59 -3.01 -6.72 20.90
C LEU A 59 -3.26 -8.16 20.46
N ASN A 60 -2.53 -8.66 19.47
CA ASN A 60 -2.68 -10.04 19.01
C ASN A 60 -2.31 -11.05 20.10
N THR A 61 -1.19 -10.83 20.79
CA THR A 61 -0.75 -11.70 21.87
C THR A 61 -1.75 -11.67 23.03
N ALA A 62 -2.20 -10.49 23.44
CA ALA A 62 -3.14 -10.31 24.54
C ALA A 62 -4.51 -10.95 24.25
N VAL A 63 -5.01 -10.86 23.02
CA VAL A 63 -6.23 -11.58 22.61
C VAL A 63 -6.00 -13.09 22.68
N LEU A 64 -4.90 -13.58 22.10
CA LEU A 64 -4.61 -15.01 22.07
C LEU A 64 -4.48 -15.61 23.47
N THR A 65 -3.81 -14.92 24.39
CA THR A 65 -3.56 -15.41 25.76
C THR A 65 -4.69 -15.09 26.74
N SER A 66 -5.79 -14.48 26.29
CA SER A 66 -6.94 -14.19 27.15
C SER A 66 -7.64 -15.48 27.59
N GLU A 67 -8.31 -15.46 28.75
CA GLU A 67 -9.07 -16.61 29.26
C GLU A 67 -10.21 -16.99 28.31
N GLN A 68 -10.79 -16.02 27.62
CA GLN A 68 -11.87 -16.23 26.67
C GLN A 68 -11.42 -17.01 25.42
N VAL A 69 -10.15 -16.87 25.00
CA VAL A 69 -9.57 -17.56 23.84
C VAL A 69 -8.84 -18.84 24.27
N GLY A 70 -7.99 -18.78 25.30
CA GLY A 70 -7.30 -19.95 25.85
C GLY A 70 -6.06 -20.40 25.08
N GLY A 71 -5.33 -19.46 24.46
CA GLY A 71 -4.15 -19.77 23.65
C GLY A 71 -4.49 -20.41 22.30
N LEU A 72 -3.49 -20.98 21.62
CA LEU A 72 -3.68 -21.61 20.31
C LEU A 72 -4.57 -22.86 20.38
N SER A 73 -4.41 -23.68 21.43
CA SER A 73 -5.26 -24.86 21.65
C SER A 73 -6.71 -24.47 21.91
N GLY A 74 -6.96 -23.50 22.81
CA GLY A 74 -8.31 -23.04 23.11
C GLY A 74 -8.97 -22.38 21.90
N LEU A 75 -8.20 -21.62 21.10
CA LEU A 75 -8.68 -21.05 19.84
C LEU A 75 -9.16 -22.15 18.88
N TRP A 76 -8.36 -23.21 18.70
CA TRP A 76 -8.73 -24.35 17.85
C TRP A 76 -9.98 -25.09 18.37
N GLU A 77 -10.02 -25.43 19.67
CA GLU A 77 -11.13 -26.18 20.28
C GLU A 77 -12.46 -25.44 20.10
N LYS A 78 -12.49 -24.12 20.38
CA LYS A 78 -13.68 -23.28 20.22
C LYS A 78 -14.10 -23.14 18.76
N LEU A 79 -13.15 -23.08 17.82
CA LEU A 79 -13.47 -23.03 16.39
C LEU A 79 -14.03 -24.35 15.88
N VAL A 80 -13.55 -25.49 16.38
CA VAL A 80 -14.13 -26.81 16.08
C VAL A 80 -15.57 -26.88 16.61
N GLU A 81 -15.81 -26.41 17.83
CA GLU A 81 -17.16 -26.32 18.40
C GLU A 81 -18.08 -25.46 17.53
N VAL A 82 -17.65 -24.26 17.14
CA VAL A 82 -18.42 -23.42 16.21
C VAL A 82 -18.65 -24.12 14.87
N SER A 83 -17.63 -24.79 14.32
CA SER A 83 -17.73 -25.51 13.05
C SER A 83 -18.75 -26.67 13.09
N SER A 84 -19.13 -27.15 14.27
CA SER A 84 -20.15 -28.21 14.42
C SER A 84 -21.57 -27.70 14.22
N THR A 85 -21.80 -26.39 14.37
CA THR A 85 -23.13 -25.77 14.31
C THR A 85 -23.25 -24.71 13.21
N LYS A 86 -22.14 -24.09 12.79
CA LYS A 86 -22.09 -23.06 11.76
C LYS A 86 -21.56 -23.63 10.44
N TYR A 87 -22.33 -23.44 9.37
CA TYR A 87 -21.97 -23.83 8.01
C TYR A 87 -21.68 -22.59 7.16
N ILE A 88 -20.49 -22.50 6.57
CA ILE A 88 -20.11 -21.43 5.63
C ILE A 88 -20.15 -21.94 4.20
N GLU A 89 -21.06 -21.41 3.40
CA GLU A 89 -21.16 -21.78 1.99
C GLU A 89 -19.86 -21.49 1.23
N GLY A 90 -19.40 -22.47 0.44
CA GLY A 90 -18.16 -22.37 -0.34
C GLY A 90 -16.87 -22.68 0.43
N ASN A 91 -16.96 -23.00 1.72
CA ASN A 91 -15.87 -23.62 2.47
C ASN A 91 -15.93 -25.14 2.36
N PHE A 92 -14.78 -25.82 2.40
CA PHE A 92 -14.73 -27.29 2.48
C PHE A 92 -15.43 -27.78 3.75
N ASP A 93 -16.36 -28.73 3.59
CA ASP A 93 -17.31 -29.21 4.60
C ASP A 93 -18.07 -28.09 5.36
N GLY A 94 -18.13 -26.89 4.78
CA GLY A 94 -18.69 -25.70 5.43
C GLY A 94 -17.89 -25.20 6.64
N SER A 95 -16.69 -25.73 6.88
CA SER A 95 -15.94 -25.47 8.11
C SER A 95 -15.43 -24.03 8.20
N VAL A 96 -15.41 -23.48 9.41
CA VAL A 96 -14.82 -22.15 9.69
C VAL A 96 -13.28 -22.16 9.70
N ILE A 97 -12.67 -23.35 9.79
CA ILE A 97 -11.21 -23.55 9.90
C ILE A 97 -10.68 -24.45 8.78
N THR A 98 -10.95 -24.07 7.54
CA THR A 98 -10.39 -24.72 6.34
C THR A 98 -9.57 -23.73 5.51
N GLY A 99 -8.52 -24.23 4.85
CA GLY A 99 -7.79 -23.45 3.84
C GLY A 99 -8.52 -23.37 2.49
N LYS A 100 -9.50 -24.25 2.23
CA LYS A 100 -10.29 -24.25 1.00
C LYS A 100 -11.57 -23.44 1.18
N SER A 101 -11.45 -22.12 1.03
CA SER A 101 -12.56 -21.17 1.09
C SER A 101 -12.69 -20.41 -0.23
N LYS A 102 -13.83 -20.58 -0.93
CA LYS A 102 -14.11 -19.88 -2.20
C LYS A 102 -14.17 -18.36 -2.00
N GLY A 103 -14.89 -17.90 -0.96
CA GLY A 103 -15.02 -16.47 -0.68
C GLY A 103 -13.69 -15.81 -0.31
N ALA A 104 -12.85 -16.49 0.49
CA ALA A 104 -11.52 -15.98 0.84
C ALA A 104 -10.59 -15.92 -0.37
N LEU A 105 -10.65 -16.92 -1.27
CA LEU A 105 -9.87 -16.92 -2.51
C LEU A 105 -10.25 -15.74 -3.42
N ILE A 106 -11.56 -15.51 -3.63
CA ILE A 106 -12.04 -14.40 -4.45
C ILE A 106 -11.63 -13.05 -3.83
N PHE A 107 -11.86 -12.89 -2.53
CA PHE A 107 -11.43 -11.70 -1.78
C PHE A 107 -9.92 -11.46 -1.93
N GLY A 108 -9.11 -12.52 -1.77
CA GLY A 108 -7.66 -12.46 -1.93
C GLY A 108 -7.24 -11.99 -3.31
N LEU A 109 -7.86 -12.50 -4.38
CA LEU A 109 -7.56 -12.07 -5.75
C LEU A 109 -7.91 -10.61 -6.01
N ILE A 110 -9.06 -10.14 -5.52
CA ILE A 110 -9.47 -8.72 -5.63
C ILE A 110 -8.46 -7.83 -4.90
N LEU A 111 -8.15 -8.18 -3.65
CA LEU A 111 -7.23 -7.44 -2.81
C LEU A 111 -5.83 -7.37 -3.44
N THR A 112 -5.41 -8.43 -4.12
CA THR A 112 -4.13 -8.47 -4.84
C THR A 112 -4.11 -7.57 -6.05
N CYS A 113 -5.16 -7.54 -6.84
CA CYS A 113 -5.27 -6.57 -7.93
C CYS A 113 -5.13 -5.15 -7.36
N GLY A 114 -5.88 -4.85 -6.29
CA GLY A 114 -5.81 -3.55 -5.61
C GLY A 114 -4.41 -3.21 -5.08
N ASN A 115 -3.77 -4.14 -4.37
CA ASN A 115 -2.43 -3.91 -3.81
C ASN A 115 -1.35 -3.80 -4.90
N PHE A 116 -1.47 -4.58 -5.98
CA PHE A 116 -0.58 -4.45 -7.13
C PHE A 116 -0.74 -3.09 -7.81
N GLY A 117 -1.99 -2.66 -8.00
CA GLY A 117 -2.33 -1.30 -8.41
C GLY A 117 -1.73 -0.24 -7.51
N LEU A 118 -1.89 -0.38 -6.19
CA LEU A 118 -1.36 0.56 -5.21
C LEU A 118 0.15 0.66 -5.31
N THR A 119 0.86 -0.47 -5.25
CA THR A 119 2.34 -0.45 -5.25
C THR A 119 2.96 0.07 -6.55
N VAL A 120 2.30 -0.13 -7.70
CA VAL A 120 2.84 0.27 -9.01
C VAL A 120 2.39 1.66 -9.42
N MET A 121 1.15 2.06 -9.13
CA MET A 121 0.59 3.33 -9.60
C MET A 121 0.65 4.47 -8.59
N ASP A 122 0.91 4.18 -7.32
CA ASP A 122 1.02 5.22 -6.28
C ASP A 122 2.40 5.88 -6.32
N SER A 123 2.44 7.13 -6.75
CA SER A 123 3.67 7.92 -6.83
C SER A 123 4.37 8.10 -5.49
N SER A 124 3.68 7.97 -4.35
CA SER A 124 4.32 8.03 -3.04
C SER A 124 5.30 6.86 -2.81
N PHE A 125 5.03 5.67 -3.35
CA PHE A 125 5.96 4.54 -3.30
C PHE A 125 7.22 4.83 -4.12
N TRP A 126 7.05 5.38 -5.32
CA TRP A 126 8.17 5.74 -6.20
C TRP A 126 9.03 6.85 -5.63
N GLN A 127 8.43 7.91 -5.08
CA GLN A 127 9.17 9.00 -4.41
C GLN A 127 10.04 8.46 -3.28
N LYS A 128 9.51 7.53 -2.47
CA LYS A 128 10.27 6.88 -1.40
C LYS A 128 11.41 6.03 -1.92
N THR A 129 11.13 5.24 -2.96
CA THR A 129 12.09 4.34 -3.60
C THR A 129 13.26 5.11 -4.23
N PHE A 130 12.97 6.19 -4.97
CA PHE A 130 13.98 7.01 -5.63
C PHE A 130 14.79 7.89 -4.68
N SER A 131 14.32 8.06 -3.44
CA SER A 131 15.07 8.76 -2.39
C SER A 131 16.17 7.89 -1.76
N ALA A 132 16.27 6.60 -2.14
CA ALA A 132 17.24 5.66 -1.60
C ALA A 132 18.04 4.97 -2.73
N THR A 133 19.28 4.56 -2.41
CA THR A 133 20.11 3.83 -3.39
C THR A 133 19.58 2.41 -3.60
N PRO A 134 19.73 1.82 -4.80
CA PRO A 134 19.38 0.42 -5.05
C PRO A 134 19.96 -0.58 -4.05
N ARG A 135 21.17 -0.31 -3.51
CA ARG A 135 21.81 -1.15 -2.47
C ARG A 135 20.99 -1.23 -1.18
N ALA A 136 20.28 -0.16 -0.82
CA ALA A 136 19.41 -0.13 0.35
C ALA A 136 17.98 -0.58 -0.02
N THR A 137 17.47 -0.11 -1.15
CA THR A 137 16.09 -0.32 -1.59
C THR A 137 15.78 -1.79 -1.83
N VAL A 138 16.54 -2.49 -2.68
CA VAL A 138 16.19 -3.87 -3.08
C VAL A 138 16.16 -4.84 -1.89
N PRO A 139 17.18 -4.91 -1.02
CA PRO A 139 17.13 -5.76 0.17
C PRO A 139 16.01 -5.38 1.15
N SER A 140 15.76 -4.08 1.33
CA SER A 140 14.69 -3.61 2.22
C SER A 140 13.32 -4.07 1.74
N TYR A 141 13.03 -3.96 0.43
CA TYR A 141 11.78 -4.45 -0.14
C TYR A 141 11.62 -5.96 0.02
N PHE A 142 12.69 -6.76 -0.12
CA PHE A 142 12.62 -8.21 0.14
C PHE A 142 12.36 -8.51 1.61
N LEU A 143 13.05 -7.83 2.53
CA LEU A 143 12.81 -8.00 3.95
C LEU A 143 11.35 -7.65 4.30
N THR A 144 10.84 -6.53 3.79
CA THR A 144 9.44 -6.13 3.97
C THR A 144 8.48 -7.17 3.38
N SER A 145 8.77 -7.74 2.21
CA SER A 145 7.90 -8.75 1.58
C SER A 145 7.72 -10.02 2.43
N VAL A 146 8.71 -10.36 3.26
CA VAL A 146 8.64 -11.49 4.19
C VAL A 146 7.99 -11.08 5.52
N LEU A 147 8.36 -9.91 6.06
CA LEU A 147 7.88 -9.49 7.37
C LEU A 147 6.45 -8.95 7.38
N ILE A 148 5.89 -8.56 6.22
CA ILE A 148 4.53 -8.03 6.14
C ILE A 148 3.47 -9.03 6.63
N PHE A 149 3.73 -10.34 6.49
CA PHE A 149 2.86 -11.39 6.99
C PHE A 149 2.70 -11.34 8.50
N SER A 150 3.75 -10.98 9.24
CA SER A 150 3.72 -10.87 10.70
C SER A 150 2.79 -9.78 11.22
N ASN A 151 2.41 -8.82 10.37
CA ASN A 151 1.50 -7.75 10.73
C ASN A 151 0.03 -8.18 10.55
N VAL A 152 -0.34 -8.58 9.33
CA VAL A 152 -1.76 -8.76 8.95
C VAL A 152 -2.29 -10.14 9.32
N TRP A 153 -1.45 -11.18 9.22
CA TRP A 153 -1.90 -12.55 9.43
C TRP A 153 -2.36 -12.79 10.87
N PRO A 154 -1.61 -12.43 11.93
CA PRO A 154 -2.06 -12.66 13.30
C PRO A 154 -3.42 -12.00 13.59
N MET A 155 -3.65 -10.80 13.06
CA MET A 155 -4.93 -10.10 13.24
C MET A 155 -6.09 -10.89 12.62
N GLY A 156 -5.95 -11.34 11.37
CA GLY A 156 -6.97 -12.16 10.72
C GLY A 156 -7.17 -13.52 11.39
N ALA A 157 -6.07 -14.23 11.69
CA ALA A 157 -6.10 -15.59 12.20
C ALA A 157 -6.50 -15.67 13.68
N ILE A 158 -6.16 -14.68 14.51
CA ILE A 158 -6.49 -14.67 15.93
C ILE A 158 -7.77 -13.88 16.16
N VAL A 159 -7.77 -12.58 15.84
CA VAL A 159 -8.90 -11.68 16.13
C VAL A 159 -10.10 -12.01 15.23
N GLY A 160 -9.88 -12.22 13.94
CA GLY A 160 -10.93 -12.65 13.01
C GLY A 160 -11.57 -13.97 13.42
N SER A 161 -10.76 -15.00 13.71
CA SER A 161 -11.27 -16.30 14.17
C SER A 161 -11.97 -16.21 15.53
N ALA A 162 -11.43 -15.45 16.48
CA ALA A 162 -12.04 -15.28 17.81
C ALA A 162 -13.46 -14.71 17.74
N SER A 163 -13.75 -13.87 16.74
CA SER A 163 -15.09 -13.31 16.55
C SER A 163 -16.17 -14.39 16.39
N HIS A 164 -15.84 -15.56 15.84
CA HIS A 164 -16.82 -16.61 15.54
C HIS A 164 -17.48 -17.22 16.78
N PHE A 165 -16.78 -17.29 17.91
CA PHE A 165 -17.33 -17.78 19.18
C PHE A 165 -17.58 -16.66 20.20
N LEU A 166 -16.88 -15.52 20.06
CA LEU A 166 -17.11 -14.38 20.95
C LEU A 166 -18.42 -13.65 20.63
N GLU A 167 -18.92 -13.70 19.40
CA GLU A 167 -20.18 -13.03 19.01
C GLU A 167 -21.38 -13.46 19.87
N ASP A 168 -21.39 -14.71 20.34
CA ASP A 168 -22.44 -15.27 21.22
C ASP A 168 -22.13 -15.07 22.73
N ASN A 169 -21.05 -14.35 23.08
CA ASN A 169 -20.65 -14.08 24.47
C ASN A 169 -21.27 -12.76 24.99
N PRO A 170 -21.75 -12.69 26.25
CA PRO A 170 -22.24 -11.46 26.86
C PRO A 170 -21.27 -10.27 26.89
N SER A 171 -19.95 -10.50 26.78
CA SER A 171 -18.96 -9.43 26.70
C SER A 171 -18.90 -8.76 25.32
N PHE A 172 -19.49 -9.37 24.28
CA PHE A 172 -19.44 -8.88 22.93
C PHE A 172 -20.40 -7.70 22.71
N PRO A 173 -19.99 -6.61 22.03
CA PRO A 173 -20.78 -5.38 21.97
C PRO A 173 -22.19 -5.52 21.39
N THR A 174 -22.42 -6.47 20.49
CA THR A 174 -23.72 -6.67 19.83
C THR A 174 -24.62 -7.69 20.53
N TYR A 175 -24.12 -8.42 21.53
CA TYR A 175 -24.87 -9.49 22.20
C TYR A 175 -26.22 -8.99 22.76
N PRO A 176 -27.33 -9.73 22.62
CA PRO A 176 -27.45 -11.10 22.07
C PRO A 176 -27.63 -11.16 20.53
N ARG A 177 -27.47 -10.05 19.82
CA ARG A 177 -27.59 -10.00 18.35
C ARG A 177 -26.23 -10.29 17.71
N LYS A 178 -26.25 -11.06 16.62
CA LYS A 178 -25.09 -11.20 15.71
C LYS A 178 -24.80 -9.90 14.96
N MET A 179 -23.57 -9.70 14.55
CA MET A 179 -23.18 -8.61 13.65
C MET A 179 -23.99 -8.69 12.36
N ASN A 180 -24.42 -7.53 11.87
CA ASN A 180 -25.07 -7.42 10.57
C ASN A 180 -24.03 -7.24 9.46
N ASP A 181 -24.46 -7.39 8.21
CA ASP A 181 -23.57 -7.32 7.05
C ASP A 181 -22.85 -5.96 6.93
N TYR A 182 -23.46 -4.88 7.41
CA TYR A 182 -22.82 -3.56 7.40
C TYR A 182 -21.67 -3.48 8.41
N GLU A 183 -21.83 -4.03 9.62
CA GLU A 183 -20.79 -4.06 10.65
C GLU A 183 -19.60 -4.93 10.21
N VAL A 184 -19.89 -6.10 9.63
CA VAL A 184 -18.86 -6.98 9.05
C VAL A 184 -18.17 -6.29 7.88
N GLY A 185 -18.95 -5.75 6.93
CA GLY A 185 -18.45 -5.06 5.74
C GLY A 185 -17.69 -3.76 6.03
N SER A 186 -17.92 -3.14 7.19
CA SER A 186 -17.20 -1.94 7.67
C SER A 186 -15.95 -2.28 8.48
N GLY A 187 -15.67 -3.57 8.73
CA GLY A 187 -14.49 -4.01 9.46
C GLY A 187 -14.61 -3.87 10.98
N PHE A 188 -15.83 -3.84 11.54
CA PHE A 188 -16.04 -3.67 12.98
C PHE A 188 -15.73 -4.93 13.81
N VAL A 189 -15.41 -6.05 13.14
CA VAL A 189 -14.95 -7.30 13.77
C VAL A 189 -13.78 -7.04 14.73
N VAL A 190 -12.77 -6.29 14.28
CA VAL A 190 -11.57 -5.99 15.10
C VAL A 190 -11.93 -5.19 16.35
N PRO A 191 -12.56 -4.00 16.27
CA PRO A 191 -12.90 -3.25 17.47
C PRO A 191 -13.85 -4.02 18.39
N TYR A 192 -14.77 -4.83 17.88
CA TYR A 192 -15.67 -5.60 18.73
C TYR A 192 -14.98 -6.71 19.51
N VAL A 193 -14.09 -7.48 18.86
CA VAL A 193 -13.31 -8.51 19.56
C VAL A 193 -12.35 -7.87 20.58
N ILE A 194 -11.66 -6.80 20.20
CA ILE A 194 -10.77 -6.09 21.13
C ILE A 194 -11.54 -5.55 22.34
N LYS A 195 -12.74 -4.99 22.13
CA LYS A 195 -13.61 -4.52 23.22
C LYS A 195 -14.07 -5.66 24.12
N ALA A 196 -14.46 -6.80 23.54
CA ALA A 196 -14.97 -7.96 24.27
C ALA A 196 -13.90 -8.63 25.15
N VAL A 197 -12.63 -8.59 24.71
CA VAL A 197 -11.51 -9.26 25.38
C VAL A 197 -10.69 -8.32 26.26
N LEU A 198 -10.35 -7.13 25.76
CA LEU A 198 -9.42 -6.19 26.40
C LEU A 198 -10.08 -4.90 26.92
N GLY A 199 -11.39 -4.77 26.74
CA GLY A 199 -12.15 -3.62 27.22
C GLY A 199 -11.75 -2.29 26.58
N ASN A 200 -11.98 -1.19 27.31
CA ASN A 200 -11.71 0.17 26.82
C ASN A 200 -10.22 0.47 26.61
N GLY A 201 -9.33 -0.15 27.40
CA GLY A 201 -7.88 0.03 27.25
C GLY A 201 -7.38 -0.49 25.91
N GLY A 202 -7.81 -1.70 25.52
CA GLY A 202 -7.51 -2.27 24.21
C GLY A 202 -8.07 -1.44 23.06
N LEU A 203 -9.28 -0.88 23.22
CA LEU A 203 -9.85 0.04 22.24
C LEU A 203 -9.02 1.33 22.09
N GLY A 204 -8.48 1.89 23.18
CA GLY A 204 -7.58 3.04 23.11
C GLY A 204 -6.29 2.73 22.35
N ALA A 205 -5.72 1.55 22.55
CA ALA A 205 -4.56 1.07 21.80
C ALA A 205 -4.90 0.86 20.31
N LEU A 206 -6.08 0.30 20.00
CA LEU A 206 -6.57 0.16 18.63
C LEU A 206 -6.80 1.53 17.95
N LEU A 207 -7.35 2.50 18.67
CA LEU A 207 -7.53 3.86 18.20
C LEU A 207 -6.19 4.50 17.83
N LEU A 208 -5.18 4.33 18.67
CA LEU A 208 -3.83 4.85 18.43
C LEU A 208 -3.26 4.29 17.13
N ILE A 209 -3.31 2.98 16.91
CA ILE A 209 -2.74 2.41 15.68
C ILE A 209 -3.50 2.80 14.42
N ILE A 210 -4.83 2.93 14.49
CA ILE A 210 -5.65 3.40 13.36
C ILE A 210 -5.27 4.85 13.03
N TYR A 211 -5.11 5.70 14.04
CA TYR A 211 -4.69 7.08 13.86
C TYR A 211 -3.29 7.17 13.24
N LEU A 212 -2.30 6.43 13.76
CA LEU A 212 -0.93 6.41 13.24
C LEU A 212 -0.86 5.90 11.78
N ALA A 213 -1.63 4.84 11.46
CA ALA A 213 -1.67 4.28 10.11
C ALA A 213 -2.25 5.27 9.07
N VAL A 214 -3.36 5.91 9.43
CA VAL A 214 -4.11 6.77 8.51
C VAL A 214 -3.39 8.10 8.32
N THR A 215 -2.83 8.67 9.40
CA THR A 215 -2.03 9.90 9.32
C THR A 215 -0.78 9.69 8.46
N SER A 216 -0.03 8.60 8.67
CA SER A 216 1.14 8.23 7.85
C SER A 216 0.79 8.12 6.36
N THR A 217 -0.31 7.41 6.05
CA THR A 217 -0.74 7.26 4.65
C THR A 217 -1.13 8.61 4.05
N LEU A 218 -1.92 9.42 4.77
CA LEU A 218 -2.39 10.70 4.26
C LEU A 218 -1.25 11.69 4.04
N SER A 219 -0.23 11.73 4.90
CA SER A 219 0.92 12.61 4.67
C SER A 219 1.67 12.22 3.40
N ALA A 220 1.89 10.92 3.16
CA ALA A 220 2.51 10.44 1.93
C ALA A 220 1.69 10.81 0.69
N GLN A 221 0.36 10.66 0.75
CA GLN A 221 -0.52 11.05 -0.35
C GLN A 221 -0.54 12.57 -0.59
N MET A 222 -0.51 13.38 0.47
CA MET A 222 -0.47 14.84 0.33
C MET A 222 0.81 15.30 -0.36
N VAL A 223 1.98 14.78 0.06
CA VAL A 223 3.27 15.08 -0.59
C VAL A 223 3.30 14.61 -2.05
N SER A 224 2.71 13.45 -2.32
CA SER A 224 2.59 12.91 -3.66
C SER A 224 1.76 13.82 -4.58
N VAL A 225 0.54 14.17 -4.17
CA VAL A 225 -0.35 15.03 -4.96
C VAL A 225 0.21 16.44 -5.12
N SER A 226 0.81 17.01 -4.08
CA SER A 226 1.42 18.34 -4.20
C SER A 226 2.61 18.36 -5.15
N SER A 227 3.38 17.28 -5.21
CA SER A 227 4.47 17.11 -6.17
C SER A 227 3.94 16.97 -7.61
N LEU A 228 2.90 16.15 -7.83
CA LEU A 228 2.26 16.04 -9.15
C LEU A 228 1.76 17.39 -9.65
N VAL A 229 1.06 18.15 -8.80
CA VAL A 229 0.52 19.47 -9.20
C VAL A 229 1.64 20.48 -9.44
N SER A 230 2.68 20.50 -8.62
CA SER A 230 3.77 21.48 -8.76
C SER A 230 4.70 21.17 -9.93
N PHE A 231 5.14 19.92 -10.12
CA PHE A 231 6.09 19.55 -11.17
C PHE A 231 5.41 19.20 -12.49
N ASP A 232 4.39 18.35 -12.46
CA ASP A 232 3.83 17.76 -13.69
C ASP A 232 2.76 18.66 -14.32
N ILE A 233 2.10 19.51 -13.54
CA ILE A 233 1.12 20.47 -14.04
C ILE A 233 1.73 21.87 -14.10
N TYR A 234 2.11 22.44 -12.96
CA TYR A 234 2.51 23.84 -12.88
C TYR A 234 3.83 24.10 -13.60
N LYS A 235 4.93 23.44 -13.22
CA LYS A 235 6.21 23.64 -13.90
C LYS A 235 6.12 23.22 -15.37
N LYS A 236 5.55 22.06 -15.68
CA LYS A 236 5.54 21.55 -17.05
C LYS A 236 4.72 22.39 -18.04
N TYR A 237 3.53 22.85 -17.65
CA TYR A 237 2.56 23.44 -18.59
C TYR A 237 2.18 24.89 -18.29
N ILE A 238 2.29 25.36 -17.04
CA ILE A 238 1.86 26.72 -16.64
C ILE A 238 3.05 27.68 -16.60
N ASN A 239 4.14 27.29 -15.94
CA ASN A 239 5.36 28.10 -15.80
C ASN A 239 6.62 27.23 -15.91
N PRO A 240 7.12 26.97 -17.13
CA PRO A 240 8.35 26.20 -17.38
C PRO A 240 9.61 26.74 -16.70
N ASN A 241 9.65 28.05 -16.42
CA ASN A 241 10.76 28.72 -15.76
C ASN A 241 10.49 28.96 -14.27
N ALA A 242 9.66 28.10 -13.64
CA ALA A 242 9.34 28.22 -12.22
C ALA A 242 10.58 28.03 -11.33
N HIS A 243 10.77 28.97 -10.41
CA HIS A 243 11.83 28.98 -9.40
C HIS A 243 11.35 28.32 -8.09
N ASN A 244 12.27 27.91 -7.20
CA ASN A 244 11.97 27.19 -5.95
C ASN A 244 10.84 27.80 -5.12
N LYS A 245 10.85 29.12 -4.90
CA LYS A 245 9.82 29.81 -4.11
C LYS A 245 8.41 29.62 -4.67
N SER A 246 8.27 29.69 -5.99
CA SER A 246 6.97 29.49 -6.66
C SER A 246 6.53 28.03 -6.59
N MET A 247 7.47 27.09 -6.73
CA MET A 247 7.21 25.65 -6.62
C MET A 247 6.70 25.26 -5.23
N ILE A 248 7.36 25.76 -4.17
CA ILE A 248 6.95 25.52 -2.77
C ILE A 248 5.56 26.11 -2.51
N THR A 249 5.30 27.32 -3.00
CA THR A 249 3.99 27.98 -2.82
C THR A 249 2.87 27.15 -3.46
N VAL A 250 3.06 26.71 -4.71
CA VAL A 250 2.08 25.87 -5.42
C VAL A 250 1.90 24.53 -4.72
N SER A 251 2.98 23.92 -4.22
CA SER A 251 2.91 22.68 -3.43
C SER A 251 2.05 22.86 -2.17
N HIS A 252 2.26 23.91 -1.38
CA HIS A 252 1.46 24.18 -0.17
C HIS A 252 -0.01 24.43 -0.49
N VAL A 253 -0.30 25.24 -1.52
CA VAL A 253 -1.68 25.49 -1.97
C VAL A 253 -2.34 24.18 -2.40
N SER A 254 -1.61 23.32 -3.11
CA SER A 254 -2.10 22.01 -3.56
C SER A 254 -2.45 21.10 -2.38
N CYS A 255 -1.62 21.07 -1.32
CA CYS A 255 -1.94 20.33 -0.09
C CYS A 255 -3.25 20.80 0.55
N VAL A 256 -3.48 22.12 0.64
CA VAL A 256 -4.69 22.70 1.24
C VAL A 256 -5.93 22.36 0.41
N VAL A 257 -5.88 22.58 -0.91
CA VAL A 257 -6.99 22.27 -1.82
C VAL A 257 -7.30 20.77 -1.79
N TYR A 258 -6.26 19.93 -1.84
CA TYR A 258 -6.43 18.48 -1.79
C TYR A 258 -7.02 18.02 -0.46
N CYS A 259 -6.62 18.61 0.68
CA CYS A 259 -7.19 18.31 1.99
C CYS A 259 -8.72 18.55 2.03
N PHE A 260 -9.19 19.68 1.51
CA PHE A 260 -10.63 19.95 1.42
C PHE A 260 -11.33 18.99 0.46
N PHE A 261 -10.73 18.72 -0.70
CA PHE A 261 -11.27 17.80 -1.69
C PHE A 261 -11.45 16.37 -1.13
N ILE A 262 -10.42 15.78 -0.52
CA ILE A 262 -10.51 14.41 0.02
C ILE A 262 -11.44 14.31 1.22
N SER A 263 -11.57 15.38 2.01
CA SER A 263 -12.53 15.45 3.12
C SER A 263 -13.96 15.46 2.58
N ALA A 264 -14.24 16.34 1.61
CA ALA A 264 -15.56 16.42 0.97
C ALA A 264 -15.92 15.12 0.23
N PHE A 265 -14.97 14.52 -0.48
CA PHE A 265 -15.16 13.25 -1.16
C PHE A 265 -15.44 12.10 -0.17
N SER A 266 -14.73 12.05 0.96
CA SER A 266 -14.97 11.06 2.01
C SER A 266 -16.36 11.20 2.65
N ILE A 267 -16.81 12.43 2.86
CA ILE A 267 -18.16 12.73 3.36
C ILE A 267 -19.23 12.27 2.34
N MET A 268 -19.00 12.54 1.05
CA MET A 268 -19.89 12.08 -0.02
C MET A 268 -20.01 10.56 -0.03
N LEU A 269 -18.89 9.83 0.03
CA LEU A 269 -18.89 8.37 0.08
C LEU A 269 -19.67 7.83 1.30
N HIS A 270 -19.57 8.51 2.44
CA HIS A 270 -20.31 8.14 3.64
C HIS A 270 -21.82 8.25 3.44
N TYR A 271 -22.31 9.35 2.87
CA TYR A 271 -23.74 9.55 2.61
C TYR A 271 -24.29 8.66 1.49
N VAL A 272 -23.44 8.22 0.55
CA VAL A 272 -23.81 7.22 -0.47
C VAL A 272 -23.97 5.81 0.13
N GLY A 273 -23.48 5.59 1.35
CA GLY A 273 -23.55 4.28 2.03
C GLY A 273 -22.42 3.34 1.69
N VAL A 274 -21.27 3.87 1.23
CA VAL A 274 -20.08 3.06 0.94
C VAL A 274 -19.43 2.61 2.24
N ASN A 275 -19.34 1.29 2.45
CA ASN A 275 -18.56 0.70 3.54
C ASN A 275 -17.12 0.37 3.10
N MET A 276 -16.31 -0.11 4.04
CA MET A 276 -14.90 -0.43 3.79
C MET A 276 -14.72 -1.51 2.72
N THR A 277 -15.53 -2.56 2.74
CA THR A 277 -15.46 -3.68 1.79
C THR A 277 -15.80 -3.23 0.37
N TRP A 278 -16.90 -2.49 0.21
CA TRP A 278 -17.30 -1.93 -1.08
C TRP A 278 -16.21 -1.03 -1.66
N TYR A 279 -15.64 -0.14 -0.83
CA TYR A 279 -14.54 0.72 -1.25
C TYR A 279 -13.31 -0.09 -1.67
N GLY A 280 -12.97 -1.14 -0.91
CA GLY A 280 -11.87 -2.06 -1.25
C GLY A 280 -12.08 -2.78 -2.58
N TYR A 281 -13.32 -3.09 -2.93
CA TYR A 281 -13.68 -3.70 -4.22
C TYR A 281 -13.67 -2.71 -5.39
N PHE A 282 -13.99 -1.45 -5.13
CA PHE A 282 -14.03 -0.42 -6.16
C PHE A 282 -12.62 0.06 -6.57
N ILE A 283 -11.70 0.23 -5.62
CA ILE A 283 -10.36 0.79 -5.88
C ILE A 283 -9.61 0.11 -7.05
N PRO A 284 -9.48 -1.23 -7.11
CA PRO A 284 -8.71 -1.88 -8.17
C PRO A 284 -9.17 -1.48 -9.58
N MET A 285 -10.46 -1.25 -9.77
CA MET A 285 -11.03 -0.88 -11.07
C MET A 285 -10.50 0.46 -11.60
N ILE A 286 -10.15 1.37 -10.68
CA ILE A 286 -9.67 2.72 -11.00
C ILE A 286 -8.16 2.74 -11.14
N ILE A 287 -7.44 2.00 -10.29
CA ILE A 287 -5.97 2.10 -10.23
C ILE A 287 -5.24 1.04 -11.07
N CYS A 288 -5.78 -0.17 -11.21
CA CYS A 288 -5.13 -1.24 -11.98
C CYS A 288 -4.91 -0.95 -13.47
N PRO A 289 -5.72 -0.12 -14.17
CA PRO A 289 -5.56 0.05 -15.60
C PRO A 289 -4.21 0.55 -16.07
N GLY A 290 -3.49 1.32 -15.24
CA GLY A 290 -2.16 1.81 -15.56
C GLY A 290 -1.03 0.83 -15.29
N VAL A 291 -1.26 -0.26 -14.56
CA VAL A 291 -0.20 -1.10 -14.00
C VAL A 291 0.68 -1.76 -15.05
N ILE A 292 0.11 -2.62 -15.89
CA ILE A 292 0.88 -3.30 -16.94
C ILE A 292 1.41 -2.30 -17.98
N PRO A 293 0.62 -1.30 -18.44
CA PRO A 293 1.13 -0.26 -19.33
C PRO A 293 2.34 0.49 -18.76
N LEU A 294 2.35 0.82 -17.46
CA LEU A 294 3.48 1.50 -16.82
C LEU A 294 4.71 0.61 -16.74
N ILE A 295 4.55 -0.66 -16.37
CA ILE A 295 5.65 -1.64 -16.37
C ILE A 295 6.28 -1.75 -17.76
N LEU A 296 5.45 -1.85 -18.80
CA LEU A 296 5.92 -1.85 -20.19
C LEU A 296 6.59 -0.53 -20.56
N THR A 297 6.13 0.60 -20.05
CA THR A 297 6.68 1.92 -20.41
C THR A 297 8.09 2.08 -19.88
N VAL A 298 8.42 1.40 -18.79
CA VAL A 298 9.76 1.42 -18.16
C VAL A 298 10.67 0.32 -18.70
N THR A 299 10.12 -0.83 -19.12
CA THR A 299 10.92 -2.03 -19.43
C THR A 299 10.93 -2.43 -20.90
N TRP A 300 10.00 -1.92 -21.72
CA TRP A 300 9.83 -2.33 -23.11
C TRP A 300 9.98 -1.16 -24.07
N ASP A 301 11.09 -1.15 -24.81
CA ASP A 301 11.46 -0.10 -25.76
C ASP A 301 10.53 0.02 -26.98
N ARG A 302 9.59 -0.92 -27.17
CA ARG A 302 8.61 -0.90 -28.28
C ARG A 302 7.21 -0.49 -27.86
N GLN A 303 6.98 -0.11 -26.61
CA GLN A 303 5.69 0.47 -26.26
C GLN A 303 5.50 1.80 -26.99
N THR A 304 4.38 1.94 -27.70
CA THR A 304 4.09 3.14 -28.47
C THR A 304 3.38 4.17 -27.59
N TYR A 305 3.48 5.45 -27.96
CA TYR A 305 2.71 6.51 -27.32
C TYR A 305 1.20 6.20 -27.31
N TYR A 306 0.66 5.72 -28.44
CA TYR A 306 -0.76 5.36 -28.54
C TYR A 306 -1.13 4.20 -27.61
N ALA A 307 -0.27 3.19 -27.48
CA ALA A 307 -0.46 2.09 -26.54
C ALA A 307 -0.47 2.59 -25.09
N ALA A 308 0.55 3.37 -24.71
CA ALA A 308 0.70 3.90 -23.36
C ALA A 308 -0.48 4.79 -22.92
N LEU A 309 -1.06 5.55 -23.86
CA LEU A 309 -2.21 6.43 -23.58
C LEU A 309 -3.55 5.68 -23.61
N SER A 310 -3.81 4.90 -24.66
CA SER A 310 -5.14 4.31 -24.88
C SER A 310 -5.42 3.09 -24.01
N ALA A 311 -4.40 2.28 -23.71
CA ALA A 311 -4.60 1.03 -22.99
C ALA A 311 -5.16 1.21 -21.57
N PRO A 312 -4.65 2.12 -20.72
CA PRO A 312 -5.26 2.38 -19.41
C PRO A 312 -6.71 2.86 -19.50
N ILE A 313 -7.02 3.75 -20.45
CA ILE A 313 -8.38 4.29 -20.62
C ILE A 313 -9.35 3.17 -21.02
N ILE A 314 -8.97 2.35 -22.01
CA ILE A 314 -9.76 1.21 -22.46
C ILE A 314 -9.97 0.21 -21.31
N GLY A 315 -8.91 -0.09 -20.54
CA GLY A 315 -9.02 -0.98 -19.39
C GLY A 315 -9.95 -0.48 -18.31
N MET A 316 -9.88 0.82 -17.99
CA MET A 316 -10.77 1.42 -16.99
C MET A 316 -12.23 1.34 -17.44
N CYS A 317 -12.52 1.73 -18.68
CA CYS A 317 -13.88 1.66 -19.24
C CYS A 317 -14.39 0.21 -19.30
N ALA A 318 -13.56 -0.74 -19.73
CA ALA A 318 -13.92 -2.15 -19.78
C ALA A 318 -14.09 -2.76 -18.38
N GLY A 319 -13.25 -2.38 -17.41
CA GLY A 319 -13.37 -2.79 -16.01
C GLY A 319 -14.68 -2.32 -15.39
N LEU A 320 -15.04 -1.04 -15.58
CA LEU A 320 -16.33 -0.50 -15.13
C LEU A 320 -17.52 -1.14 -15.84
N ALA A 321 -17.41 -1.41 -17.14
CA ALA A 321 -18.44 -2.12 -17.89
C ALA A 321 -18.62 -3.56 -17.40
N ALA A 322 -17.51 -4.27 -17.13
CA ALA A 322 -17.52 -5.60 -16.55
C ALA A 322 -18.15 -5.59 -15.16
N TRP A 323 -17.82 -4.62 -14.30
CA TRP A 323 -18.41 -4.47 -12.97
C TRP A 323 -19.93 -4.32 -13.02
N ILE A 324 -20.43 -3.36 -13.79
CA ILE A 324 -21.87 -3.08 -13.91
C ILE A 324 -22.58 -4.26 -14.59
N GLY A 325 -21.99 -4.81 -15.65
CA GLY A 325 -22.56 -5.93 -16.41
C GLY A 325 -22.67 -7.21 -15.59
N THR A 326 -21.64 -7.55 -14.82
CA THR A 326 -21.63 -8.75 -13.96
C THR A 326 -22.51 -8.58 -12.73
N ALA A 327 -22.62 -7.38 -12.15
CA ALA A 327 -23.59 -7.10 -11.09
C ALA A 327 -25.02 -7.38 -11.56
N LYS A 328 -25.39 -6.88 -12.76
CA LYS A 328 -26.70 -7.16 -13.36
C LYS A 328 -26.89 -8.63 -13.72
N HIS A 329 -25.87 -9.29 -14.27
CA HIS A 329 -25.97 -10.68 -14.73
C HIS A 329 -26.13 -11.68 -13.57
N TYR A 330 -25.30 -11.57 -12.53
CA TYR A 330 -25.29 -12.53 -11.42
C TYR A 330 -26.33 -12.20 -10.34
N TYR A 331 -26.69 -10.92 -10.16
CA TYR A 331 -27.54 -10.48 -9.04
C TYR A 331 -28.80 -9.74 -9.47
N GLY A 332 -29.05 -9.60 -10.78
CA GLY A 332 -30.33 -9.11 -11.34
C GLY A 332 -30.57 -7.59 -11.24
N ALA A 333 -29.73 -6.83 -10.52
CA ALA A 333 -29.90 -5.39 -10.33
C ALA A 333 -28.55 -4.64 -10.30
N ILE A 334 -28.60 -3.32 -10.50
CA ILE A 334 -27.45 -2.42 -10.38
C ILE A 334 -27.76 -1.45 -9.23
N ASN A 335 -27.19 -1.72 -8.06
CA ASN A 335 -27.31 -0.86 -6.88
C ASN A 335 -26.07 -1.05 -5.98
N ILE A 336 -25.99 -0.30 -4.88
CA ILE A 336 -24.82 -0.33 -3.97
C ILE A 336 -24.53 -1.75 -3.45
N THR A 337 -25.57 -2.55 -3.19
CA THR A 337 -25.46 -3.92 -2.70
C THR A 337 -24.87 -4.83 -3.76
N THR A 338 -25.47 -4.88 -4.97
CA THR A 338 -25.00 -5.79 -6.04
C THR A 338 -23.64 -5.40 -6.59
N LEU A 339 -23.29 -4.11 -6.55
CA LEU A 339 -21.97 -3.60 -6.90
C LEU A 339 -20.91 -3.89 -5.83
N GLY A 340 -21.34 -4.11 -4.58
CA GLY A 340 -20.49 -4.48 -3.45
C GLY A 340 -20.21 -5.98 -3.33
N GLU A 341 -20.69 -6.77 -4.28
CA GLU A 341 -20.50 -8.22 -4.30
C GLU A 341 -19.11 -8.62 -4.81
N GLN A 342 -18.68 -9.83 -4.42
CA GLN A 342 -17.35 -10.33 -4.73
C GLN A 342 -17.14 -10.65 -6.22
N LEU A 343 -18.11 -11.29 -6.88
CA LEU A 343 -17.94 -11.67 -8.29
C LEU A 343 -17.80 -10.46 -9.22
N PRO A 344 -18.65 -9.42 -9.11
CA PRO A 344 -18.51 -8.24 -9.96
C PRO A 344 -17.20 -7.52 -9.72
N ALA A 345 -16.76 -7.43 -8.45
CA ALA A 345 -15.48 -6.88 -8.09
C ALA A 345 -14.30 -7.65 -8.71
N LEU A 346 -14.33 -8.99 -8.68
CA LEU A 346 -13.29 -9.84 -9.25
C LEU A 346 -13.16 -9.66 -10.76
N PHE A 347 -14.26 -9.80 -11.51
CA PHE A 347 -14.22 -9.68 -12.97
C PHE A 347 -13.78 -8.29 -13.40
N ALA A 348 -14.26 -7.24 -12.72
CA ALA A 348 -13.86 -5.87 -12.98
C ALA A 348 -12.37 -5.65 -12.71
N SER A 349 -11.86 -6.12 -11.57
CA SER A 349 -10.45 -5.97 -11.17
C SER A 349 -9.51 -6.67 -12.15
N LEU A 350 -9.82 -7.91 -12.53
CA LEU A 350 -9.03 -8.68 -13.50
C LEU A 350 -9.08 -8.04 -14.89
N THR A 351 -10.25 -7.55 -15.32
CA THR A 351 -10.39 -6.86 -16.61
C THR A 351 -9.57 -5.56 -16.61
N ALA A 352 -9.71 -4.75 -15.55
CA ALA A 352 -8.97 -3.51 -15.38
C ALA A 352 -7.46 -3.73 -15.35
N LEU A 353 -6.97 -4.82 -14.75
CA LEU A 353 -5.54 -5.13 -14.67
C LEU A 353 -4.98 -5.71 -15.98
N LEU A 354 -5.62 -6.74 -16.53
CA LEU A 354 -5.04 -7.56 -17.60
C LEU A 354 -5.30 -7.01 -19.00
N LEU A 355 -6.49 -6.45 -19.27
CA LEU A 355 -6.86 -5.98 -20.60
C LEU A 355 -5.92 -4.89 -21.11
N PRO A 356 -5.51 -3.89 -20.32
CA PRO A 356 -4.51 -2.89 -20.74
C PRO A 356 -3.17 -3.48 -21.14
N GLY A 357 -2.76 -4.59 -20.56
CA GLY A 357 -1.56 -5.32 -20.98
C GLY A 357 -1.71 -5.83 -22.41
N VAL A 358 -2.84 -6.49 -22.69
CA VAL A 358 -3.16 -7.02 -24.03
C VAL A 358 -3.27 -5.88 -25.05
N VAL A 359 -4.01 -4.81 -24.71
CA VAL A 359 -4.17 -3.64 -25.59
C VAL A 359 -2.82 -2.96 -25.84
N SER A 360 -1.99 -2.79 -24.81
CA SER A 360 -0.65 -2.22 -24.96
C SER A 360 0.19 -3.01 -25.97
N VAL A 361 0.21 -4.34 -25.86
CA VAL A 361 0.97 -5.20 -26.77
C VAL A 361 0.42 -5.13 -28.19
N ILE A 362 -0.90 -5.28 -28.38
CA ILE A 362 -1.52 -5.27 -29.71
C ILE A 362 -1.28 -3.94 -30.42
N VAL A 363 -1.58 -2.81 -29.77
CA VAL A 363 -1.42 -1.47 -30.37
C VAL A 363 0.04 -1.23 -30.75
N SER A 364 0.97 -1.64 -29.89
CA SER A 364 2.41 -1.55 -30.17
C SER A 364 2.90 -2.41 -31.33
N LEU A 365 2.29 -3.59 -31.55
CA LEU A 365 2.65 -4.45 -32.67
C LEU A 365 2.03 -3.97 -33.99
N VAL A 366 0.84 -3.36 -33.94
CA VAL A 366 0.17 -2.79 -35.12
C VAL A 366 0.84 -1.49 -35.57
N TYR A 367 1.26 -0.64 -34.64
CA TYR A 367 1.91 0.65 -34.93
C TYR A 367 3.34 0.72 -34.38
N PRO A 368 4.28 -0.12 -34.87
CA PRO A 368 5.57 -0.28 -34.23
C PRO A 368 6.38 1.02 -34.15
N SER A 369 6.83 1.36 -32.94
CA SER A 369 7.83 2.40 -32.67
C SER A 369 8.94 1.85 -31.78
N LYS A 370 10.11 2.50 -31.76
CA LYS A 370 11.21 2.18 -30.84
C LYS A 370 11.64 3.45 -30.11
N PHE A 371 11.61 3.41 -28.78
CA PHE A 371 12.04 4.52 -27.93
C PHE A 371 13.57 4.47 -27.71
N ASP A 372 14.22 5.64 -27.77
CA ASP A 372 15.65 5.76 -27.46
C ASP A 372 15.84 6.24 -26.01
N TRP A 373 16.24 5.30 -25.14
CA TRP A 373 16.48 5.55 -23.72
C TRP A 373 17.53 6.62 -23.44
N LYS A 374 18.44 6.90 -24.38
CA LYS A 374 19.47 7.94 -24.22
C LYS A 374 18.85 9.34 -24.05
N GLN A 375 17.65 9.56 -24.58
CA GLN A 375 16.95 10.83 -24.43
C GLN A 375 16.66 11.17 -22.96
N LEU A 376 16.52 10.16 -22.08
CA LEU A 376 16.30 10.36 -20.65
C LEU A 376 17.54 10.92 -19.94
N GLN A 377 18.75 10.69 -20.48
CA GLN A 377 19.99 11.22 -19.90
C GLN A 377 20.14 12.73 -20.12
N THR A 378 19.40 13.28 -21.10
CA THR A 378 19.46 14.70 -21.48
C THR A 378 18.27 15.51 -20.97
N ALA A 379 17.34 14.90 -20.24
CA ALA A 379 16.12 15.57 -19.76
C ALA A 379 16.44 16.54 -18.61
N ASP A 380 16.26 17.84 -18.84
CA ASP A 380 16.38 18.87 -17.79
C ASP A 380 15.09 18.92 -16.95
N LEU A 381 15.07 18.15 -15.87
CA LEU A 381 13.95 18.10 -14.92
C LEU A 381 14.22 18.90 -13.64
N LEU A 382 15.47 19.32 -13.41
CA LEU A 382 15.89 19.98 -12.17
C LEU A 382 15.31 21.40 -12.09
N VAL A 383 14.95 21.84 -10.88
CA VAL A 383 14.65 23.27 -10.65
C VAL A 383 16.00 23.95 -10.54
N LYS A 384 16.22 25.00 -11.33
CA LYS A 384 17.46 25.78 -11.24
C LYS A 384 17.46 26.49 -9.89
N ASP A 385 18.48 26.22 -9.08
CA ASP A 385 18.67 26.95 -7.84
C ASP A 385 19.04 28.40 -8.18
N ASP A 386 18.22 29.33 -7.70
CA ASP A 386 18.66 30.70 -7.55
C ASP A 386 19.69 30.68 -6.43
N GLY A 387 20.96 30.95 -6.75
CA GLY A 387 22.05 30.99 -5.78
C GLY A 387 21.83 32.10 -4.76
N GLU A 388 21.02 31.83 -3.74
CA GLU A 388 20.88 32.57 -2.48
C GLU A 388 19.80 31.89 -1.60
N SER A 389 20.17 30.79 -0.94
CA SER A 389 19.53 30.44 0.33
C SER A 389 20.57 29.79 1.23
N THR A 390 20.81 30.43 2.38
CA THR A 390 21.65 29.96 3.48
C THR A 390 21.33 28.52 3.84
N ASP A 391 22.14 27.59 3.36
CA ASP A 391 22.21 26.24 3.89
C ASP A 391 22.66 26.33 5.35
N VAL A 392 21.74 26.05 6.28
CA VAL A 392 22.16 25.35 7.49
C VAL A 392 22.43 23.92 7.04
N THR A 393 23.64 23.68 6.55
CA THR A 393 24.22 22.36 6.47
C THR A 393 24.49 21.94 7.92
N PRO A 394 23.82 20.92 8.49
CA PRO A 394 24.37 20.26 9.66
C PRO A 394 25.53 19.42 9.13
N GLN A 395 26.75 19.81 9.47
CA GLN A 395 27.89 18.89 9.40
C GLN A 395 27.51 17.63 10.18
N VAL A 396 27.34 16.52 9.47
CA VAL A 396 27.43 15.20 10.09
C VAL A 396 28.91 15.01 10.41
N SER A 397 29.28 15.37 11.63
CA SER A 397 30.53 14.93 12.23
C SER A 397 30.42 13.43 12.47
N ASP A 398 31.04 12.63 11.60
CA ASP A 398 31.33 11.23 11.91
C ASP A 398 32.18 11.15 13.20
N PRO A 399 31.86 10.26 14.15
CA PRO A 399 32.74 10.02 15.30
C PRO A 399 34.04 9.38 14.81
N LYS A 400 35.16 10.07 15.06
CA LYS A 400 36.51 9.51 14.91
C LYS A 400 36.64 8.24 15.77
N GLU A 401 36.75 7.08 15.14
CA GLU A 401 37.42 5.93 15.75
C GLU A 401 38.93 6.25 15.84
N LYS A 402 39.45 6.21 17.06
CA LYS A 402 40.90 6.18 17.32
C LYS A 402 41.40 4.76 17.05
N GLY A 403 42.46 4.63 16.24
CA GLY A 403 43.15 3.36 16.05
C GLY A 403 44.34 3.45 15.10
N GLU A 404 45.47 3.89 15.67
CA GLU A 404 46.88 3.55 15.36
C GLU A 404 47.52 3.91 14.00
N ASP A 405 48.73 4.47 14.15
CA ASP A 405 49.67 5.01 13.18
C ASP A 405 50.15 3.99 12.15
N ILE A 406 50.13 4.36 10.86
CA ILE A 406 51.19 3.96 9.91
C ILE A 406 51.56 5.15 9.03
N ASP A 407 52.80 5.56 9.25
CA ASP A 407 53.58 6.62 8.61
C ASP A 407 53.85 6.32 7.13
N VAL A 408 53.55 7.24 6.19
CA VAL A 408 54.14 7.18 4.83
C VAL A 408 54.48 8.58 4.29
N ASN A 409 55.80 8.75 4.25
CA ASN A 409 56.65 9.76 3.65
C ASN A 409 56.19 10.38 2.31
N VAL A 410 56.40 11.70 2.19
CA VAL A 410 56.25 12.51 0.99
C VAL A 410 57.42 12.27 0.04
N GLY A 411 57.14 11.98 -1.24
CA GLY A 411 58.19 11.82 -2.25
C GLY A 411 57.70 12.07 -3.67
N SER A 412 58.12 13.23 -4.20
CA SER A 412 58.47 13.56 -5.60
C SER A 412 57.42 13.50 -6.72
N GLU A 413 57.31 14.64 -7.40
CA GLU A 413 56.80 14.85 -8.75
C GLU A 413 57.49 13.93 -9.77
N GLU A 414 56.71 13.32 -10.68
CA GLU A 414 57.20 13.02 -12.03
C GLU A 414 56.04 13.03 -13.04
N SER A 415 56.38 13.59 -14.21
CA SER A 415 55.53 14.05 -15.29
C SER A 415 55.02 12.94 -16.24
N LEU A 416 54.00 13.30 -17.05
CA LEU A 416 53.57 12.74 -18.35
C LEU A 416 52.46 11.66 -18.32
N ASN A 417 51.24 12.03 -18.77
CA ASN A 417 50.75 11.65 -20.10
C ASN A 417 49.30 12.07 -20.36
N SER A 418 49.08 12.72 -21.49
CA SER A 418 47.83 13.21 -22.08
C SER A 418 46.93 12.08 -22.61
N GLY A 419 46.81 10.97 -21.87
CA GLY A 419 45.99 9.80 -22.20
C GLY A 419 45.02 9.38 -21.10
N ASN A 420 44.98 10.09 -19.97
CA ASN A 420 44.12 9.76 -18.82
C ASN A 420 42.89 10.67 -18.66
N LEU A 421 42.70 11.66 -19.54
CA LEU A 421 41.54 12.57 -19.48
C LEU A 421 40.20 11.88 -19.80
N GLU A 422 40.20 10.79 -20.56
CA GLU A 422 38.98 9.98 -20.78
C GLU A 422 38.69 8.99 -19.64
N LYS A 423 39.64 8.74 -18.73
CA LYS A 423 39.42 7.90 -17.54
C LYS A 423 39.10 8.70 -16.27
N GLN A 424 39.28 10.02 -16.30
CA GLN A 424 38.93 10.89 -15.18
C GLN A 424 37.48 11.45 -15.21
N GLN A 425 36.73 11.23 -16.31
CA GLN A 425 35.30 11.53 -16.36
C GLN A 425 34.39 10.50 -15.65
N GLN A 426 34.98 9.47 -15.03
CA GLN A 426 34.27 8.41 -14.29
C GLN A 426 34.55 8.45 -12.78
N GLN A 427 34.85 9.63 -12.21
CA GLN A 427 34.60 9.82 -10.78
C GLN A 427 33.09 9.95 -10.58
N LEU A 428 32.43 8.79 -10.50
CA LEU A 428 31.04 8.64 -10.06
C LEU A 428 30.84 9.55 -8.85
N ALA A 429 29.87 10.47 -8.94
CA ALA A 429 29.45 11.25 -7.79
C ALA A 429 29.20 10.29 -6.61
N PRO A 430 29.54 10.66 -5.35
CA PRO A 430 29.42 9.76 -4.22
C PRO A 430 27.99 9.20 -4.13
N GLY A 431 27.84 7.90 -4.42
CA GLY A 431 26.55 7.20 -4.42
C GLY A 431 26.05 6.68 -5.78
N GLN A 432 26.64 7.06 -6.91
CA GLN A 432 26.27 6.46 -8.21
C GLN A 432 26.86 5.05 -8.33
N LEU A 433 26.01 4.10 -8.68
CA LEU A 433 26.38 2.69 -8.92
C LEU A 433 27.08 2.54 -10.26
N SER A 434 28.04 1.62 -10.32
CA SER A 434 28.60 1.19 -11.61
C SER A 434 27.55 0.44 -12.44
N GLU A 435 27.67 0.44 -13.77
CA GLU A 435 26.74 -0.28 -14.65
C GLU A 435 26.59 -1.75 -14.26
N LYS A 436 27.70 -2.41 -13.92
CA LYS A 436 27.71 -3.81 -13.47
C LYS A 436 26.90 -4.03 -12.20
N GLU A 437 26.98 -3.11 -11.26
CA GLU A 437 26.21 -3.19 -10.02
C GLU A 437 24.73 -2.90 -10.25
N MET A 438 24.41 -1.96 -11.13
CA MET A 438 23.04 -1.69 -11.53
C MET A 438 22.40 -2.91 -12.19
N ASP A 439 23.09 -3.55 -13.14
CA ASP A 439 22.68 -4.80 -13.77
C ASP A 439 22.48 -5.94 -12.75
N PHE A 440 23.38 -6.04 -11.76
CA PHE A 440 23.25 -7.01 -10.68
C PHE A 440 21.96 -6.78 -9.89
N TRP A 441 21.68 -5.55 -9.45
CA TRP A 441 20.48 -5.23 -8.68
C TRP A 441 19.20 -5.42 -9.50
N ILE A 442 19.21 -5.12 -10.81
CA ILE A 442 18.08 -5.40 -11.70
C ILE A 442 17.78 -6.90 -11.75
N LYS A 443 18.81 -7.74 -11.93
CA LYS A 443 18.64 -9.21 -11.96
C LYS A 443 18.13 -9.75 -10.64
N VAL A 444 18.69 -9.28 -9.52
CA VAL A 444 18.28 -9.67 -8.17
C VAL A 444 16.84 -9.26 -7.90
N ALA A 445 16.47 -8.01 -8.20
CA ALA A 445 15.11 -7.50 -8.04
C ALA A 445 14.11 -8.29 -8.88
N THR A 446 14.42 -8.55 -10.15
CA THR A 446 13.56 -9.31 -11.07
C THR A 446 13.39 -10.75 -10.62
N GLY A 447 14.49 -11.45 -10.31
CA GLY A 447 14.46 -12.82 -9.83
C GLY A 447 13.70 -12.96 -8.51
N GLY A 448 13.94 -12.04 -7.57
CA GLY A 448 13.23 -12.01 -6.30
C GLY A 448 11.74 -11.71 -6.44
N ALA A 449 11.35 -10.79 -7.33
CA ALA A 449 9.94 -10.51 -7.62
C ALA A 449 9.21 -11.74 -8.16
N ILE A 450 9.81 -12.46 -9.13
CA ILE A 450 9.26 -13.72 -9.65
C ILE A 450 9.16 -14.78 -8.56
N PHE A 451 10.22 -14.94 -7.76
CA PHE A 451 10.27 -15.91 -6.67
C PHE A 451 9.18 -15.66 -5.61
N VAL A 452 9.07 -14.41 -5.14
CA VAL A 452 8.05 -14.01 -4.17
C VAL A 452 6.66 -14.22 -4.76
N LEU A 453 6.43 -13.85 -6.02
CA LEU A 453 5.14 -14.05 -6.69
C LEU A 453 4.77 -15.55 -6.76
N LEU A 454 5.70 -16.42 -7.18
CA LEU A 454 5.44 -17.86 -7.26
C LEU A 454 5.17 -18.48 -5.89
N ILE A 455 5.92 -18.10 -4.85
CA ILE A 455 5.68 -18.61 -3.50
C ILE A 455 4.33 -18.15 -2.97
N THR A 456 4.06 -16.85 -3.05
CA THR A 456 2.89 -16.23 -2.40
C THR A 456 1.59 -16.50 -3.14
N TRP A 457 1.62 -16.73 -4.46
CA TRP A 457 0.42 -16.96 -5.27
C TRP A 457 0.23 -18.38 -5.75
N VAL A 458 1.31 -19.13 -5.94
CA VAL A 458 1.23 -20.50 -6.46
C VAL A 458 1.46 -21.50 -5.33
N ILE A 459 2.67 -21.53 -4.76
CA ILE A 459 3.05 -22.62 -3.85
C ILE A 459 2.21 -22.59 -2.58
N TRP A 460 2.15 -21.44 -1.90
CA TRP A 460 1.49 -21.35 -0.61
C TRP A 460 -0.04 -21.46 -0.71
N PRO A 461 -0.78 -20.66 -1.51
CA PRO A 461 -2.23 -20.79 -1.59
C PRO A 461 -2.68 -22.16 -2.09
N MET A 462 -2.04 -22.72 -3.11
CA MET A 462 -2.42 -24.05 -3.64
C MET A 462 -2.13 -25.16 -2.64
N SER A 463 -1.11 -25.01 -1.79
CA SER A 463 -0.86 -25.97 -0.72
C SER A 463 -1.96 -25.96 0.36
N LEU A 464 -2.56 -24.81 0.62
CA LEU A 464 -3.64 -24.65 1.61
C LEU A 464 -5.03 -24.94 1.02
N TYR A 465 -5.22 -24.79 -0.29
CA TYR A 465 -6.48 -25.04 -0.99
C TYR A 465 -6.70 -26.55 -1.23
N ARG A 466 -6.78 -27.31 -0.13
CA ARG A 466 -6.99 -28.76 -0.12
C ARG A 466 -8.28 -29.11 0.61
N ASP A 467 -8.78 -30.31 0.34
CA ASP A 467 -9.95 -30.90 1.01
C ASP A 467 -9.59 -31.31 2.45
N TRP A 468 -9.35 -30.30 3.30
CA TRP A 468 -8.93 -30.51 4.68
C TRP A 468 -9.45 -29.43 5.62
N VAL A 469 -9.61 -29.82 6.88
CA VAL A 469 -9.93 -28.96 8.03
C VAL A 469 -8.71 -28.95 8.95
N PHE A 470 -8.30 -27.78 9.43
CA PHE A 470 -7.11 -27.66 10.27
C PHE A 470 -7.27 -28.47 11.57
N THR A 471 -6.30 -29.35 11.84
CA THR A 471 -6.27 -30.19 13.04
C THR A 471 -5.55 -29.50 14.19
N ALA A 472 -5.72 -30.03 15.42
CA ALA A 472 -5.03 -29.52 16.60
C ALA A 472 -3.50 -29.45 16.44
N SER A 473 -2.91 -30.37 15.67
CA SER A 473 -1.46 -30.41 15.42
C SER A 473 -0.94 -29.24 14.58
N TYR A 474 -1.81 -28.53 13.86
CA TYR A 474 -1.42 -27.30 13.16
C TYR A 474 -1.30 -26.10 14.11
N PHE A 475 -2.06 -26.13 15.22
CA PHE A 475 -2.10 -25.06 16.22
C PHE A 475 -1.14 -25.28 17.40
N LYS A 476 -0.54 -26.47 17.51
CA LYS A 476 0.52 -26.79 18.49
C LYS A 476 1.88 -26.60 17.84
#